data_AF-A0A9P6S1K1-F1
#
_entry.id   AF-A0A9P6S1K1-F1
#
_cell.length_a   1.000
_cell.length_b   1.000
_cell.length_c   1.000
_cell.angle_alpha   90.00
_cell.angle_beta   90.00
_cell.angle_gamma   90.00
#
_symmetry.space_group_name_H-M   'P 1'
#
loop_
_entity.id
_entity.type
_entity.pdbx_description
1 polymer ?
#
loop_
_entity_poly.entity_id
_entity_poly.type
_entity_poly.pdbx_seq_one_letter_code
_entity_poly.pdbx_strand_id
1 'polypeptide(L)'
;MGNNFRTILEHDKFRIERFVFSSCGQWIAAVDEQKVHIWTRTSDEMESDWAHATTVEGFFGRVRNVAWRPNTTEFATASQDGSIRAWKVEGELGQVSVQFLWGHGGTAFTAPGAVLVGAVGLGTTNRKLLEQRGAIFESSSSANDGA
;
A
#
# COMPACT_ATOMS: atom_id res chain seq x y z
N MET A 1 0.82 43.58 7.21
CA MET A 1 0.50 42.39 8.02
C MET A 1 0.38 41.23 7.05
N GLY A 2 1.41 40.39 6.94
CA GLY A 2 1.43 39.30 5.97
C GLY A 2 0.64 38.12 6.52
N ASN A 3 -0.43 37.72 5.85
CA ASN A 3 -1.11 36.46 6.11
C ASN A 3 -0.13 35.32 5.84
N ASN A 4 0.43 34.75 6.92
CA ASN A 4 1.13 33.48 6.86
C ASN A 4 0.08 32.38 6.74
N PHE A 5 -0.28 32.01 5.51
CA PHE A 5 -1.02 30.78 5.23
C PHE A 5 -0.09 29.60 5.48
N ARG A 6 -0.07 29.12 6.73
CA ARG A 6 0.68 27.92 7.14
C ARG A 6 -0.31 26.84 7.51
N THR A 7 -0.65 25.97 6.56
CA THR A 7 -1.29 24.68 6.86
C THR A 7 -0.21 23.69 7.30
N ILE A 8 -0.39 23.07 8.47
CA ILE A 8 0.47 21.97 8.93
C ILE A 8 -0.26 20.67 8.63
N LEU A 9 0.33 19.83 7.78
CA LEU A 9 -0.18 18.48 7.52
C LEU A 9 0.30 17.57 8.65
N GLU A 10 -0.54 17.41 9.66
CA GLU A 10 -0.25 16.50 10.75
C GLU A 10 -0.26 15.05 10.25
N HIS A 11 0.73 14.28 10.70
CA HIS A 11 0.84 12.85 10.49
C HIS A 11 1.46 12.21 11.74
N ASP A 12 1.56 10.89 11.75
CA ASP A 12 2.12 10.13 12.87
C ASP A 12 3.52 10.63 13.30
N LYS A 13 3.94 10.30 14.54
CA LYS A 13 5.16 10.79 15.21
C LYS A 13 6.50 10.49 14.50
N PHE A 14 6.49 9.82 13.37
CA PHE A 14 7.69 9.38 12.67
C PHE A 14 8.20 10.45 11.71
N ARG A 15 9.48 10.38 11.35
CA ARG A 15 10.08 11.32 10.40
C ARG A 15 9.59 11.03 8.98
N ILE A 16 9.17 12.05 8.25
CA ILE A 16 8.96 11.93 6.80
C ILE A 16 10.32 11.72 6.12
N GLU A 17 10.44 10.62 5.39
CA GLU A 17 11.63 10.27 4.61
C GLU A 17 11.60 10.97 3.24
N ARG A 18 10.41 11.10 2.63
CA ARG A 18 10.21 11.76 1.34
C ARG A 18 8.78 12.30 1.22
N PHE A 19 8.59 13.38 0.48
CA PHE A 19 7.26 13.83 0.03
C PHE A 19 7.32 14.29 -1.44
N VAL A 20 6.21 14.16 -2.15
CA VAL A 20 6.07 14.53 -3.56
C VAL A 20 4.65 14.97 -3.89
N PHE A 21 4.53 16.00 -4.73
CA PHE A 21 3.27 16.40 -5.33
C PHE A 21 2.95 15.55 -6.56
N SER A 22 1.68 15.21 -6.74
CA SER A 22 1.20 14.67 -8.01
C SER A 22 1.30 15.73 -9.11
N SER A 23 1.44 15.28 -10.36
CA SER A 23 1.55 16.18 -11.52
C SER A 23 0.32 17.07 -11.71
N CYS A 24 -0.86 16.67 -11.23
CA CYS A 24 -2.07 17.50 -11.28
C CYS A 24 -2.19 18.50 -10.12
N GLY A 25 -1.28 18.46 -9.13
CA GLY A 25 -1.28 19.35 -7.97
C GLY A 25 -2.40 19.10 -6.94
N GLN A 26 -3.27 18.11 -7.16
CA GLN A 26 -4.38 17.78 -6.27
C GLN A 26 -3.99 16.83 -5.13
N TRP A 27 -2.83 16.17 -5.24
CA TRP A 27 -2.41 15.14 -4.30
C TRP A 27 -1.00 15.38 -3.79
N ILE A 28 -0.80 15.10 -2.51
CA ILE A 28 0.52 14.95 -1.90
C ILE A 28 0.64 13.50 -1.45
N ALA A 29 1.77 12.88 -1.76
CA ALA A 29 2.19 11.65 -1.12
C ALA A 29 3.40 11.94 -0.23
N ALA A 30 3.35 11.51 1.02
CA ALA A 30 4.51 11.51 1.90
C ALA A 30 4.71 10.14 2.50
N VAL A 31 5.96 9.77 2.72
CA VAL A 31 6.33 8.44 3.21
C VAL A 31 7.06 8.55 4.53
N ASP A 32 6.73 7.63 5.43
CA ASP A 32 7.37 7.49 6.73
C ASP A 32 8.04 6.11 6.88
N GLU A 33 8.26 5.70 8.12
CA GLU A 33 8.85 4.41 8.46
C GLU A 33 8.14 3.20 7.82
N GLN A 34 6.83 3.13 7.73
CA GLN A 34 6.16 1.94 7.18
C GLN A 34 4.85 2.25 6.44
N LYS A 35 4.56 3.53 6.27
CA LYS A 35 3.31 4.04 5.74
C LYS A 35 3.56 5.05 4.63
N VAL A 36 2.59 5.14 3.74
CA VAL A 36 2.49 6.23 2.77
C VAL A 36 1.21 6.98 3.06
N HIS A 37 1.35 8.23 3.45
CA HIS A 37 0.25 9.14 3.70
C HIS A 37 -0.10 9.87 2.41
N ILE A 38 -1.39 9.92 2.09
CA ILE A 38 -1.92 10.64 0.93
C ILE A 38 -2.83 11.76 1.43
N TRP A 39 -2.59 12.96 0.95
CA TRP A 39 -3.45 14.12 1.15
C TRP A 39 -4.06 14.58 -0.16
N THR A 40 -5.26 15.10 -0.06
CA THR A 40 -5.99 15.71 -1.16
C THR A 40 -6.31 17.15 -0.84
N ARG A 41 -6.39 17.98 -1.88
CA ARG A 41 -6.81 19.37 -1.71
C ARG A 41 -8.33 19.42 -1.67
N THR A 42 -8.88 19.89 -0.55
CA THR A 42 -10.29 20.24 -0.45
C THR A 42 -10.46 21.68 -0.90
N SER A 43 -11.16 21.89 -2.01
CA SER A 43 -11.62 23.22 -2.41
C SER A 43 -13.02 23.41 -1.83
N ASP A 44 -13.14 24.24 -0.81
CA ASP A 44 -14.43 24.86 -0.47
C ASP A 44 -14.46 26.27 -1.07
N GLU A 45 -15.66 26.82 -1.28
CA GLU A 45 -15.91 28.06 -2.06
C GLU A 45 -15.13 29.29 -1.56
N MET A 46 -14.56 29.24 -0.34
CA MET A 46 -13.79 30.33 0.25
C MET A 46 -12.34 29.99 0.65
N GLU A 47 -11.98 28.71 0.85
CA GLU A 47 -10.62 28.32 1.25
C GLU A 47 -10.18 27.00 0.59
N SER A 48 -8.91 26.99 0.18
CA SER A 48 -8.23 25.78 -0.27
C SER A 48 -7.37 25.26 0.86
N ASP A 49 -7.77 24.13 1.44
CA ASP A 49 -6.96 23.46 2.45
C ASP A 49 -6.62 22.03 2.05
N TRP A 50 -5.71 21.41 2.77
CA TRP A 50 -5.29 20.03 2.57
C TRP A 50 -5.93 19.13 3.61
N ALA A 51 -6.62 18.09 3.16
CA ALA A 51 -7.19 17.07 4.01
C ALA A 51 -6.40 15.77 3.88
N HIS A 52 -6.21 15.07 5.02
CA HIS A 52 -5.69 13.71 5.00
C HIS A 52 -6.71 12.80 4.34
N ALA A 53 -6.34 12.21 3.20
CA ALA A 53 -7.24 11.41 2.39
C ALA A 53 -7.20 9.95 2.84
N THR A 54 -6.01 9.37 2.95
CA THR A 54 -5.83 7.98 3.39
C THR A 54 -4.36 7.66 3.68
N THR A 55 -4.14 6.52 4.33
CA THR A 55 -2.82 5.96 4.62
C THR A 55 -2.71 4.55 4.02
N VAL A 56 -1.66 4.33 3.23
CA VAL A 56 -1.27 3.02 2.71
C VAL A 56 -0.32 2.36 3.69
N GLU A 57 -0.68 1.19 4.18
CA GLU A 57 0.09 0.40 5.13
C GLU A 57 0.56 -0.93 4.53
N GLY A 58 1.30 -1.73 5.30
CA GLY A 58 1.76 -3.07 4.88
C GLY A 58 3.16 -3.10 4.26
N PHE A 59 3.96 -2.05 4.45
CA PHE A 59 5.41 -2.08 4.20
C PHE A 59 6.12 -2.64 5.43
N PHE A 60 7.02 -3.59 5.22
CA PHE A 60 7.76 -4.24 6.32
C PHE A 60 9.13 -3.60 6.57
N GLY A 61 9.31 -2.37 6.10
CA GLY A 61 10.53 -1.60 6.21
C GLY A 61 10.31 -0.15 5.77
N ARG A 62 11.32 0.69 6.01
CA ARG A 62 11.31 2.12 5.68
C ARG A 62 10.98 2.38 4.24
N VAL A 63 9.89 3.09 4.01
CA VAL A 63 9.57 3.59 2.67
C VAL A 63 10.48 4.80 2.43
N ARG A 64 11.52 4.58 1.63
CA ARG A 64 12.57 5.59 1.40
C ARG A 64 12.24 6.55 0.29
N ASN A 65 11.36 6.15 -0.62
CA ASN A 65 11.06 6.95 -1.78
C ASN A 65 9.62 6.75 -2.25
N VAL A 66 9.11 7.80 -2.88
CA VAL A 66 7.82 7.84 -3.55
C VAL A 66 7.94 8.75 -4.77
N ALA A 67 7.33 8.33 -5.87
CA ALA A 67 7.30 9.10 -7.10
C ALA A 67 5.96 8.93 -7.81
N TRP A 68 5.37 10.04 -8.25
CA TRP A 68 4.18 10.02 -9.09
C TRP A 68 4.55 9.80 -10.54
N ARG A 69 3.73 9.01 -11.24
CA ARG A 69 3.80 8.89 -12.69
C ARG A 69 3.17 10.15 -13.31
N PRO A 70 3.86 10.83 -14.25
CA PRO A 70 3.34 12.04 -14.89
C PRO A 70 1.99 11.81 -15.58
N ASN A 71 1.08 12.78 -15.48
CA ASN A 71 -0.24 12.81 -16.12
C ASN A 71 -1.18 11.66 -15.70
N THR A 72 -0.92 11.02 -14.56
CA THR A 72 -1.75 9.93 -14.03
C THR A 72 -1.95 10.10 -12.53
N THR A 73 -2.86 9.32 -11.95
CA THR A 73 -3.00 9.19 -10.48
C THR A 73 -2.22 8.00 -9.92
N GLU A 74 -1.25 7.49 -10.68
CA GLU A 74 -0.41 6.38 -10.27
C GLU A 74 0.87 6.87 -9.59
N PHE A 75 1.34 6.12 -8.60
CA PHE A 75 2.61 6.38 -7.94
C PHE A 75 3.32 5.08 -7.57
N ALA A 76 4.64 5.16 -7.49
CA ALA A 76 5.49 4.05 -7.06
C ALA A 76 6.16 4.37 -5.73
N THR A 77 6.36 3.34 -4.91
CA THR A 77 7.08 3.42 -3.64
C THR A 77 8.24 2.44 -3.62
N ALA A 78 9.33 2.83 -2.98
CA ALA A 78 10.51 1.99 -2.78
C ALA A 78 10.80 1.85 -1.28
N SER A 79 10.84 0.60 -0.81
CA SER A 79 10.97 0.26 0.61
C SER A 79 12.25 -0.52 0.91
N GLN A 80 12.75 -0.37 2.13
CA GLN A 80 13.86 -1.17 2.66
C GLN A 80 13.51 -2.65 2.85
N ASP A 81 12.22 -3.02 2.77
CA ASP A 81 11.81 -4.43 2.72
C ASP A 81 12.16 -5.12 1.38
N GLY A 82 12.86 -4.42 0.49
CA GLY A 82 13.23 -4.89 -0.84
C GLY A 82 12.14 -4.69 -1.89
N SER A 83 10.94 -4.27 -1.48
CA SER A 83 9.82 -4.10 -2.39
C SER A 83 9.79 -2.74 -3.07
N ILE A 84 9.46 -2.78 -4.36
CA ILE A 84 8.94 -1.66 -5.14
C ILE A 84 7.47 -1.95 -5.38
N ARG A 85 6.59 -1.03 -5.04
CA ARG A 85 5.14 -1.20 -5.19
C ARG A 85 4.56 -0.05 -6.00
N ALA A 86 3.64 -0.37 -6.90
CA ALA A 86 2.89 0.58 -7.70
C ALA A 86 1.45 0.64 -7.21
N TRP A 87 0.95 1.85 -7.15
CA TRP A 87 -0.33 2.20 -6.57
C TRP A 87 -1.07 3.16 -7.49
N LYS A 88 -2.39 3.19 -7.36
CA LYS A 88 -3.25 4.15 -8.04
C LYS A 88 -4.19 4.78 -7.03
N VAL A 89 -4.26 6.10 -7.03
CA VAL A 89 -5.27 6.85 -6.28
C VAL A 89 -6.53 6.97 -7.12
N GLU A 90 -7.67 6.62 -6.53
CA GLU A 90 -8.99 6.72 -7.15
C GLU A 90 -9.99 7.35 -6.17
N GLY A 91 -10.90 8.16 -6.69
CA GLY A 91 -11.98 8.78 -5.93
C GLY A 91 -11.98 10.31 -5.99
N GLU A 92 -13.07 10.88 -5.49
CA GLU A 92 -13.27 12.32 -5.33
C GLU A 92 -13.49 12.65 -3.84
N LEU A 93 -13.32 13.93 -3.51
CA LEU A 93 -13.40 14.55 -2.18
C LEU A 93 -14.24 13.75 -1.17
N GLY A 94 -13.57 13.19 -0.15
CA GLY A 94 -14.20 12.44 0.95
C GLY A 94 -14.21 10.92 0.80
N GLN A 95 -14.07 10.38 -0.43
CA GLN A 95 -13.99 8.93 -0.68
C GLN A 95 -12.78 8.60 -1.56
N VAL A 96 -11.59 8.70 -0.96
CA VAL A 96 -10.32 8.40 -1.65
C VAL A 96 -9.86 7.00 -1.28
N SER A 97 -9.61 6.19 -2.29
CA SER A 97 -9.04 4.84 -2.15
C SER A 97 -7.72 4.75 -2.89
N VAL A 98 -6.83 3.90 -2.38
CA VAL A 98 -5.55 3.60 -3.03
C VAL A 98 -5.53 2.12 -3.36
N GLN A 99 -5.48 1.81 -4.66
CA GLN A 99 -5.38 0.45 -5.14
C GLN A 99 -3.93 0.05 -5.37
N PHE A 100 -3.59 -1.17 -4.95
CA PHE A 100 -2.34 -1.83 -5.31
C PHE A 100 -2.43 -2.34 -6.75
N LEU A 101 -1.55 -1.88 -7.62
CA LEU A 101 -1.49 -2.34 -9.02
C LEU A 101 -0.59 -3.56 -9.16
N TRP A 102 0.65 -3.44 -8.70
CA TRP A 102 1.65 -4.50 -8.74
C TRP A 102 2.80 -4.17 -7.78
N GLY A 103 3.63 -5.16 -7.49
CA GLY A 103 4.85 -4.96 -6.71
C GLY A 103 5.89 -6.02 -7.02
N HIS A 104 7.16 -5.66 -6.84
CA HIS A 104 8.31 -6.51 -7.11
C HIS A 104 9.29 -6.44 -5.95
N GLY A 105 9.98 -7.53 -5.62
CA GLY A 105 11.11 -7.52 -4.68
C GLY A 105 10.78 -7.70 -3.19
N GLY A 106 9.52 -7.96 -2.83
CA GLY A 106 9.20 -8.36 -1.46
C GLY A 106 9.72 -9.76 -1.17
N THR A 107 10.54 -9.92 -0.12
CA THR A 107 11.01 -11.25 0.34
C THR A 107 9.88 -12.14 0.87
N ALA A 108 8.67 -11.59 1.06
CA ALA A 108 7.43 -12.33 1.23
C ALA A 108 6.21 -11.41 0.97
N PHE A 109 5.23 -11.88 0.20
CA PHE A 109 3.86 -11.45 0.41
C PHE A 109 3.38 -12.15 1.67
N THR A 110 3.42 -11.48 2.82
CA THR A 110 2.81 -12.04 4.03
C THR A 110 1.35 -11.60 4.03
N ALA A 111 0.44 -12.55 4.16
CA ALA A 111 -0.91 -12.29 4.65
C ALA A 111 -0.92 -12.81 6.10
N PRO A 112 -0.50 -11.99 7.07
CA PRO A 112 -0.41 -12.45 8.46
C PRO A 112 -1.81 -12.87 8.92
N GLY A 113 -1.96 -14.13 9.30
CA GLY A 113 -3.23 -14.70 9.76
C GLY A 113 -4.14 -15.28 8.66
N ALA A 114 -3.72 -15.33 7.40
CA ALA A 114 -4.51 -15.99 6.36
C ALA A 114 -4.47 -17.52 6.54
N VAL A 115 -5.62 -18.12 6.86
CA VAL A 115 -5.80 -19.57 6.85
C VAL A 115 -6.39 -19.97 5.50
N LEU A 116 -5.57 -20.60 4.66
CA LEU A 116 -6.03 -21.21 3.41
C LEU A 116 -6.55 -22.62 3.70
N VAL A 117 -7.88 -22.79 3.78
CA VAL A 117 -8.53 -24.12 3.88
C VAL A 117 -9.08 -24.49 2.51
N GLY A 118 -8.67 -25.64 1.97
CA GLY A 118 -9.27 -26.18 0.74
C GLY A 118 -8.86 -25.48 -0.57
N ALA A 119 -7.65 -24.95 -0.68
CA ALA A 119 -7.18 -24.33 -1.92
C ALA A 119 -7.09 -25.34 -3.09
N VAL A 120 -7.96 -25.18 -4.09
CA VAL A 120 -7.97 -25.97 -5.35
C VAL A 120 -7.33 -25.15 -6.47
N GLY A 121 -6.57 -25.78 -7.36
CA GLY A 121 -5.97 -25.12 -8.52
C GLY A 121 -4.58 -24.49 -8.30
N LEU A 122 -3.95 -24.70 -7.15
CA LEU A 122 -2.56 -24.29 -6.94
C LEU A 122 -1.61 -25.11 -7.81
N GLY A 123 -0.81 -24.43 -8.63
CA GLY A 123 0.32 -25.05 -9.33
C GLY A 123 1.34 -25.65 -8.34
N THR A 124 2.08 -26.65 -8.79
CA THR A 124 3.04 -27.42 -7.97
C THR A 124 4.10 -26.53 -7.31
N THR A 125 4.57 -25.49 -8.00
CA THR A 125 5.52 -24.51 -7.47
C THR A 125 4.94 -23.71 -6.31
N ASN A 126 3.71 -23.23 -6.44
CA ASN A 126 3.06 -22.42 -5.41
C ASN A 126 2.74 -23.25 -4.16
N ARG A 127 2.38 -24.52 -4.33
CA ARG A 127 2.19 -25.47 -3.22
C ARG A 127 3.48 -25.66 -2.42
N LYS A 128 4.60 -25.96 -3.08
CA LYS A 128 5.90 -26.15 -2.41
C LYS A 128 6.38 -24.89 -1.68
N LEU A 129 6.14 -23.71 -2.26
CA LEU A 129 6.46 -22.44 -1.62
C LEU A 129 5.64 -22.23 -0.33
N LEU A 130 4.36 -22.61 -0.33
CA LEU A 130 3.51 -22.54 0.86
C LEU A 130 3.95 -23.54 1.94
N GLU A 131 4.29 -24.78 1.58
CA GLU A 131 4.81 -25.80 2.51
C GLU A 131 6.11 -25.34 3.18
N GLN A 132 7.06 -24.77 2.42
CA GLN A 132 8.30 -24.20 2.98
C GLN A 132 8.05 -23.07 3.98
N ARG A 133 6.89 -22.41 3.90
CA ARG A 133 6.51 -21.30 4.78
C ARG A 133 5.56 -21.73 5.91
N GLY A 134 5.41 -23.04 6.12
CA GLY A 134 4.66 -23.60 7.25
C GLY A 134 3.17 -23.83 6.97
N ALA A 135 2.72 -23.76 5.71
CA ALA A 135 1.36 -24.16 5.36
C ALA A 135 1.21 -25.68 5.51
N ILE A 136 0.18 -26.11 6.24
CA ILE A 136 -0.18 -27.52 6.40
C ILE A 136 -1.26 -27.84 5.38
N PHE A 137 -0.95 -28.73 4.44
CA PHE A 137 -1.96 -29.31 3.56
C PHE A 137 -2.38 -30.65 4.16
N GLU A 138 -3.62 -30.74 4.65
CA GLU A 138 -4.19 -32.03 5.02
C GLU A 138 -4.25 -32.90 3.76
N SER A 139 -3.45 -33.96 3.72
CA SER A 139 -3.67 -35.02 2.76
C SER A 139 -5.00 -35.66 3.13
N SER A 140 -6.01 -35.53 2.28
CA SER A 140 -7.21 -36.35 2.38
C SER A 140 -6.76 -37.81 2.33
N SER A 141 -6.63 -38.46 3.49
CA SER A 141 -6.30 -39.87 3.57
C SER A 141 -7.43 -40.63 2.91
N SER A 142 -7.08 -41.38 1.87
CA SER A 142 -7.92 -42.41 1.28
C SER A 142 -8.34 -43.41 2.37
N ALA A 143 -9.55 -43.28 2.88
CA ALA A 143 -10.27 -44.39 3.48
C ALA A 143 -11.08 -45.05 2.35
N ASN A 144 -10.38 -45.83 1.54
CA ASN A 144 -10.97 -46.85 0.69
C ASN A 144 -10.39 -48.19 1.14
N ASP A 145 -10.83 -48.64 2.31
CA ASP A 145 -10.91 -50.06 2.69
C ASP A 145 -12.41 -50.37 2.61
N GLY A 146 -12.93 -51.32 1.85
CA GLY A 146 -12.38 -52.60 1.42
C GLY A 146 -13.36 -53.68 1.91
N ALA A 147 -14.08 -54.28 0.95
CA ALA A 147 -15.04 -55.40 1.05
C ALA A 147 -16.49 -55.07 1.47
#